data_AF-A0A849MH92-F1
#
_entry.id   AF-A0A849MH92-F1
#
_cell.length_a   1.000
_cell.length_b   1.000
_cell.length_c   1.000
_cell.angle_alpha   90.00
_cell.angle_beta   90.00
_cell.angle_gamma   90.00
#
_symmetry.space_group_name_H-M   'P 1'
#
loop_
_entity.id
_entity.type
_entity.pdbx_description
1 polymer ?
#
loop_
_entity_poly.entity_id
_entity_poly.type
_entity_poly.pdbx_seq_one_letter_code
_entity_poly.pdbx_strand_id
1 'polypeptide(L)'
;MNYKKYYCLFSLLCLMNLNVNAEEYNTSANMTSEEYQSIRTASAEHMNCMNEFAITQLEHQTDPRVVTDHAMKECSPILEELYNTLLKGNYAPEAMRRFVSSISNKSANKILSKLMMYMAGKSQ
;
A
#
# COMPACT_ATOMS: atom_id res chain seq x y z
N MET A 1 -50.42 -20.03 14.29
CA MET A 1 -49.03 -19.99 14.81
C MET A 1 -48.19 -20.99 13.99
N ASN A 2 -47.71 -20.60 12.81
CA ASN A 2 -47.05 -21.50 11.85
C ASN A 2 -45.73 -20.88 11.35
N TYR A 3 -44.77 -20.68 12.25
CA TYR A 3 -43.47 -20.07 11.93
C TYR A 3 -42.34 -21.11 11.77
N LYS A 4 -42.65 -22.41 11.83
CA LYS A 4 -41.64 -23.47 11.98
C LYS A 4 -41.09 -24.07 10.67
N LYS A 5 -41.55 -23.65 9.49
CA LYS A 5 -41.14 -24.29 8.22
C LYS A 5 -40.15 -23.48 7.36
N TYR A 6 -39.81 -22.25 7.72
CA TYR A 6 -38.94 -21.40 6.89
C TYR A 6 -37.45 -21.42 7.30
N TYR A 7 -37.10 -22.01 8.45
CA TYR A 7 -35.72 -22.00 8.95
C TYR A 7 -34.78 -22.99 8.25
N CYS A 8 -35.27 -24.08 7.65
CA CYS A 8 -34.40 -25.04 6.96
C CYS A 8 -33.96 -24.59 5.56
N LEU A 9 -34.71 -23.70 4.90
CA LEU A 9 -34.41 -23.25 3.54
C LEU A 9 -33.29 -22.20 3.51
N PHE A 10 -33.14 -21.41 4.58
CA PHE A 10 -32.08 -20.42 4.69
C PHE A 10 -30.70 -21.06 4.95
N SER A 11 -30.67 -22.18 5.70
CA SER A 11 -29.43 -22.92 5.98
C SER A 11 -28.81 -23.57 4.74
N LEU A 12 -29.63 -23.96 3.75
CA LEU A 12 -29.15 -24.63 2.54
C LEU A 12 -28.55 -23.65 1.52
N LEU A 13 -29.05 -22.41 1.48
CA LEU A 13 -28.57 -21.35 0.57
C LEU A 13 -27.20 -20.78 0.99
N CYS A 14 -26.78 -20.95 2.24
CA CYS A 14 -25.47 -20.49 2.71
C CYS A 14 -24.29 -21.37 2.23
N LEU A 15 -24.54 -22.64 1.87
CA LEU A 15 -23.48 -23.56 1.44
C LEU A 15 -23.12 -23.44 -0.05
N MET A 16 -23.99 -22.83 -0.86
CA MET A 16 -23.78 -22.70 -2.32
C MET A 16 -22.97 -21.45 -2.71
N ASN A 17 -22.67 -20.54 -1.77
CA ASN A 17 -21.92 -19.31 -2.07
C ASN A 17 -20.41 -19.40 -1.79
N LEU A 18 -19.90 -20.56 -1.37
CA LEU A 18 -18.46 -20.79 -1.22
C LEU A 18 -17.89 -21.58 -2.41
N ASN A 19 -18.39 -21.32 -3.62
CA ASN A 19 -17.56 -21.50 -4.82
C ASN A 19 -16.62 -20.29 -4.94
N VAL A 20 -15.78 -20.07 -3.91
CA VAL A 20 -14.50 -19.40 -4.15
C VAL A 20 -13.73 -20.42 -4.98
N ASN A 21 -13.82 -20.29 -6.31
CA ASN A 21 -12.75 -20.77 -7.14
C ASN A 21 -11.50 -20.11 -6.57
N ALA A 22 -10.70 -20.88 -5.83
CA ALA A 22 -9.38 -20.44 -5.44
C ALA A 22 -8.59 -20.35 -6.74
N GLU A 23 -8.70 -19.21 -7.44
CA GLU A 23 -7.76 -18.86 -8.47
C GLU A 23 -6.38 -18.95 -7.82
N GLU A 24 -5.54 -19.82 -8.38
CA GLU A 24 -4.19 -20.00 -7.91
C GLU A 24 -3.43 -18.71 -8.21
N TYR A 25 -3.29 -17.89 -7.18
CA TYR A 25 -2.53 -16.65 -7.27
C TYR A 25 -1.04 -16.94 -7.32
N ASN A 26 -0.31 -16.12 -8.08
CA ASN A 26 1.14 -16.13 -8.04
C ASN A 26 1.62 -15.75 -6.63
N THR A 27 2.71 -16.39 -6.22
CA THR A 27 3.42 -16.06 -4.97
C THR A 27 4.73 -15.36 -5.31
N SER A 28 5.41 -14.80 -4.29
CA SER A 28 6.74 -14.23 -4.48
C SER A 28 7.75 -15.23 -5.07
N ALA A 29 7.54 -16.54 -4.90
CA ALA A 29 8.39 -17.55 -5.52
C ALA A 29 8.27 -17.61 -7.05
N ASN A 30 7.15 -17.11 -7.60
CA ASN A 30 6.84 -17.11 -9.03
C ASN A 30 7.20 -15.77 -9.70
N MET A 31 7.78 -14.83 -8.95
CA MET A 31 8.05 -13.48 -9.43
C MET A 31 9.23 -13.42 -10.38
N THR A 32 9.01 -12.80 -11.53
CA THR A 32 10.02 -12.61 -12.57
C THR A 32 11.03 -11.54 -12.18
N SER A 33 12.19 -11.55 -12.84
CA SER A 33 13.21 -10.51 -12.66
C SER A 33 12.69 -9.10 -12.98
N GLU A 34 11.81 -9.00 -13.98
CA GLU A 34 11.21 -7.73 -14.42
C GLU A 34 10.24 -7.16 -13.37
N GLU A 35 9.43 -8.02 -12.74
CA GLU A 35 8.53 -7.63 -11.64
C GLU A 35 9.33 -7.22 -10.40
N TYR A 36 10.40 -7.96 -10.07
CA TYR A 36 11.32 -7.56 -9.00
C TYR A 36 11.98 -6.21 -9.28
N GLN A 37 12.38 -5.95 -10.52
CA GLN A 37 12.95 -4.68 -10.91
C GLN A 37 11.92 -3.56 -10.80
N SER A 38 10.67 -3.80 -11.21
CA SER A 38 9.56 -2.84 -11.09
C SER A 38 9.30 -2.46 -9.63
N ILE A 39 9.32 -3.43 -8.71
CA ILE A 39 9.22 -3.18 -7.26
C ILE A 39 10.37 -2.30 -6.76
N ARG A 40 11.61 -2.62 -7.15
CA ARG A 40 12.79 -1.86 -6.73
C ARG A 40 12.75 -0.43 -7.23
N THR A 41 12.42 -0.26 -8.51
CA THR A 41 12.27 1.04 -9.17
C THR A 41 11.18 1.87 -8.48
N ALA A 42 9.96 1.35 -8.38
CA ALA A 42 8.85 2.05 -7.74
C ALA A 42 9.13 2.40 -6.27
N SER A 43 9.79 1.50 -5.51
CA SER A 43 10.19 1.81 -4.14
C SER A 43 11.22 2.94 -4.06
N ALA A 44 12.16 3.02 -5.01
CA ALA A 44 13.15 4.09 -5.06
C ALA A 44 12.53 5.41 -5.51
N GLU A 45 11.71 5.39 -6.56
CA GLU A 45 11.00 6.55 -7.09
C GLU A 45 10.03 7.13 -6.06
N HIS A 46 9.26 6.29 -5.36
CA HIS A 46 8.40 6.73 -4.27
C HIS A 46 9.19 7.45 -3.18
N MET A 47 10.32 6.88 -2.76
CA MET A 47 11.19 7.52 -1.77
C MET A 47 11.77 8.84 -2.28
N ASN A 48 12.19 8.91 -3.55
CA ASN A 48 12.75 10.12 -4.14
C ASN A 48 11.71 11.24 -4.22
N CYS A 49 10.52 10.94 -4.76
CA CYS A 49 9.38 11.84 -4.76
C CYS A 49 9.09 12.40 -3.36
N MET A 50 9.05 11.52 -2.34
CA MET A 50 8.81 11.97 -0.98
C MET A 50 9.92 12.89 -0.45
N ASN A 51 11.20 12.64 -0.77
CA ASN A 51 12.29 13.54 -0.35
C ASN A 51 12.16 14.90 -1.04
N GLU A 52 11.93 14.92 -2.36
CA GLU A 52 11.82 16.14 -3.15
C GLU A 52 10.65 16.99 -2.67
N PHE A 53 9.47 16.39 -2.54
CA PHE A 53 8.29 17.08 -2.03
C PHE A 53 8.54 17.62 -0.61
N ALA A 54 9.08 16.79 0.29
CA ALA A 54 9.33 17.22 1.65
C ALA A 54 10.26 18.44 1.73
N ILE A 55 11.31 18.49 0.89
CA ILE A 55 12.22 19.65 0.82
C ILE A 55 11.47 20.93 0.47
N THR A 56 10.56 20.89 -0.51
CA THR A 56 9.76 22.07 -0.90
C THR A 56 8.83 22.58 0.19
N GLN A 57 8.43 21.71 1.13
CA GLN A 57 7.52 22.07 2.22
C GLN A 57 8.24 22.58 3.47
N LEU A 58 9.56 22.37 3.58
CA LEU A 58 10.34 22.72 4.77
C LEU A 58 10.38 24.23 5.09
N GLU A 59 10.06 25.09 4.13
CA GLU A 59 9.98 26.55 4.31
C GLU A 59 8.59 27.02 4.78
N HIS A 60 7.57 26.19 4.59
CA HIS A 60 6.17 26.56 4.80
C HIS A 60 5.49 25.78 5.92
N GLN A 61 6.08 24.66 6.35
CA GLN A 61 5.51 23.80 7.36
C GLN A 61 6.52 23.44 8.46
N THR A 62 6.10 23.62 9.72
CA THR A 62 6.92 23.40 10.91
C THR A 62 6.70 22.05 11.56
N ASP A 63 5.58 21.38 11.28
CA ASP A 63 5.32 20.01 11.75
C ASP A 63 5.82 18.97 10.71
N PRO A 64 6.86 18.18 11.02
CA PRO A 64 7.40 17.17 10.10
C PRO A 64 6.41 16.05 9.79
N ARG A 65 5.40 15.83 10.64
CA ARG A 65 4.33 14.85 10.39
C ARG A 65 3.44 15.31 9.25
N VAL A 66 3.03 16.58 9.26
CA VAL A 66 2.20 17.14 8.19
C VAL A 66 2.94 17.14 6.85
N VAL A 67 4.24 17.47 6.86
CA VAL A 67 5.08 17.36 5.64
C VAL A 67 5.11 15.93 5.12
N THR A 68 5.28 14.96 6.02
CA THR A 68 5.32 13.53 5.64
C THR A 68 3.97 13.08 5.07
N ASP A 69 2.85 13.44 5.70
CA ASP A 69 1.51 13.07 5.25
C ASP A 69 1.19 13.66 3.86
N HIS A 70 1.54 14.92 3.62
CA HIS A 70 1.40 15.54 2.30
C HIS A 70 2.29 14.84 1.25
N ALA A 71 3.53 14.52 1.60
CA ALA A 71 4.44 13.79 0.71
C ALA A 71 3.90 12.39 0.37
N MET A 72 3.32 11.68 1.34
CA MET A 72 2.69 10.37 1.10
C MET A 72 1.52 10.48 0.14
N LYS A 73 0.68 11.51 0.28
CA LYS A 73 -0.46 11.74 -0.59
C LYS A 73 -0.03 12.10 -2.00
N GLU A 74 0.94 13.00 -2.15
CA GLU A 74 1.43 13.42 -3.46
C GLU A 74 2.11 12.28 -4.22
N CYS A 75 2.87 11.44 -3.52
CA CYS A 75 3.63 10.35 -4.13
C CYS A 75 2.86 9.02 -4.24
N SER A 76 1.59 8.96 -3.79
CA SER A 76 0.77 7.73 -3.86
C SER A 76 0.61 7.13 -5.26
N PRO A 77 0.53 7.91 -6.36
CA PRO A 77 0.34 7.35 -7.70
C PRO A 77 1.41 6.35 -8.13
N ILE A 78 2.67 6.52 -7.68
CA ILE A 78 3.78 5.59 -7.97
C ILE A 78 3.47 4.20 -7.41
N LEU A 79 2.93 4.15 -6.20
CA LEU A 79 2.59 2.91 -5.52
C LEU A 79 1.28 2.30 -6.01
N GLU A 80 0.35 3.13 -6.47
CA GLU A 80 -0.87 2.69 -7.16
C GLU A 80 -0.54 2.02 -8.50
N GLU A 81 0.41 2.56 -9.26
CA GLU A 81 0.90 1.96 -10.50
C GLU A 81 1.60 0.62 -10.25
N LEU A 82 2.44 0.54 -9.20
CA LEU A 82 3.05 -0.73 -8.79
C LEU A 82 1.98 -1.75 -8.42
N TYR A 83 0.97 -1.35 -7.64
CA TYR A 83 -0.15 -2.22 -7.29
C TYR A 83 -0.86 -2.76 -8.53
N ASN A 84 -1.18 -1.90 -9.49
CA ASN A 84 -1.83 -2.30 -10.73
C ASN A 84 -0.97 -3.25 -11.58
N THR A 85 0.35 -3.05 -11.60
CA THR A 85 1.30 -3.96 -12.26
C THR A 85 1.27 -5.34 -11.62
N LEU A 86 1.27 -5.41 -10.28
CA LEU A 86 1.18 -6.67 -9.54
C LEU A 86 -0.20 -7.34 -9.72
N LEU A 87 -1.29 -6.58 -9.86
CA LEU A 87 -2.58 -7.19 -10.18
C LEU A 87 -2.59 -7.87 -11.56
N LYS A 88 -1.94 -7.25 -12.56
CA LYS A 88 -1.80 -7.86 -13.90
C LYS A 88 -0.97 -9.13 -13.87
N GLY A 89 -0.04 -9.25 -12.93
CA GLY A 89 0.75 -10.46 -12.67
C GLY A 89 0.00 -11.58 -11.93
N ASN A 90 -1.33 -11.51 -11.78
CA ASN A 90 -2.15 -12.50 -11.07
C ASN A 90 -1.71 -12.74 -9.60
N TYR A 91 -1.26 -11.70 -8.91
CA TYR A 91 -1.00 -11.76 -7.48
C TYR A 91 -2.25 -11.44 -6.67
N ALA A 92 -2.38 -12.07 -5.49
CA ALA A 92 -3.54 -11.86 -4.61
C ALA A 92 -3.71 -10.36 -4.24
N PRO A 93 -4.85 -9.72 -4.57
CA PRO A 93 -5.02 -8.27 -4.41
C PRO A 93 -4.81 -7.77 -2.98
N GLU A 94 -5.30 -8.52 -1.99
CA GLU A 94 -5.16 -8.19 -0.56
C GLU A 94 -3.70 -8.26 -0.11
N ALA A 95 -2.93 -9.24 -0.60
CA ALA A 95 -1.51 -9.38 -0.29
C ALA A 95 -0.70 -8.23 -0.92
N MET A 96 -0.99 -7.88 -2.17
CA MET A 96 -0.29 -6.78 -2.86
C MET A 96 -0.61 -5.42 -2.24
N ARG A 97 -1.85 -5.19 -1.78
CA ARG A 97 -2.21 -3.97 -1.05
C ARG A 97 -1.39 -3.83 0.24
N ARG A 98 -1.25 -4.91 1.01
CA ARG A 98 -0.42 -4.92 2.24
C ARG A 98 1.06 -4.71 1.92
N PHE A 99 1.56 -5.33 0.86
CA PHE A 99 2.93 -5.19 0.40
C PHE A 99 3.26 -3.75 0.02
N VAL A 100 2.45 -3.14 -0.84
CA VAL A 100 2.62 -1.74 -1.26
C VAL A 100 2.49 -0.78 -0.07
N SER A 101 1.55 -1.04 0.85
CA SER A 101 1.44 -0.28 2.10
C SER A 101 2.71 -0.38 2.96
N SER A 102 3.37 -1.54 2.98
CA SER A 102 4.65 -1.70 3.66
C SER A 102 5.77 -0.86 3.04
N ILE A 103 5.78 -0.69 1.71
CA ILE A 103 6.73 0.21 1.03
C ILE A 103 6.45 1.66 1.46
N SER A 104 5.19 2.09 1.39
CA SER A 104 4.77 3.43 1.79
C SER A 104 5.18 3.75 3.23
N ASN A 105 4.85 2.87 4.18
CA ASN A 105 5.19 3.03 5.60
C ASN A 105 6.69 3.10 5.85
N LYS A 106 7.49 2.32 5.12
CA LYS A 106 8.95 2.37 5.22
C LYS A 106 9.50 3.72 4.74
N SER A 107 9.01 4.23 3.61
CA SER A 107 9.38 5.54 3.09
C SER A 107 8.97 6.66 4.05
N ALA A 108 7.73 6.61 4.55
CA ALA A 108 7.20 7.60 5.50
C ALA A 108 8.04 7.71 6.77
N ASN A 109 8.34 6.57 7.42
CA ASN A 109 9.18 6.55 8.62
C ASN A 109 10.58 7.11 8.37
N LYS A 110 11.18 6.79 7.21
CA LYS A 110 12.50 7.30 6.83
C LYS A 110 12.49 8.81 6.60
N ILE A 111 11.45 9.34 5.94
CA ILE A 111 11.29 10.77 5.71
C ILE A 111 11.03 11.51 7.02
N LEU A 112 10.08 11.05 7.82
CA LEU A 112 9.74 11.64 9.11
C LEU A 112 10.98 11.77 10.00
N SER A 113 11.77 10.70 10.12
CA SER A 113 13.01 10.70 10.91
C SER A 113 14.01 11.76 10.40
N LYS A 114 14.22 11.85 9.08
CA LYS A 114 15.09 12.88 8.49
C LYS A 114 14.60 14.29 8.76
N LEU A 115 13.31 14.53 8.63
CA LEU A 115 12.71 15.86 8.83
C LEU A 115 12.81 16.29 10.29
N MET A 116 12.51 15.39 11.23
CA MET A 116 12.67 15.66 12.67
C MET A 116 14.11 16.04 13.01
N MET A 117 15.11 15.31 12.49
CA MET A 117 16.52 15.64 12.71
C MET A 117 16.89 17.00 12.12
N TYR A 118 16.45 17.29 10.89
CA TYR A 118 16.72 18.56 10.22
C TYR A 118 16.12 19.76 10.97
N MET A 119 14.86 19.64 11.39
CA MET A 119 14.16 20.70 12.13
C MET A 119 14.76 20.92 13.52
N ALA A 120 15.19 19.85 14.21
CA ALA A 120 15.91 19.97 15.48
C ALA A 120 17.24 20.73 15.29
N GLY A 121 17.98 20.45 14.21
CA GLY A 121 19.22 21.16 13.88
C GLY A 121 19.04 22.64 13.55
N LYS A 122 17.89 23.04 12.99
CA LYS A 122 17.55 24.46 12.76
C LYS A 122 17.24 25.26 14.04
N SER A 123 16.92 24.57 15.13
CA SER A 123 16.53 25.21 16.40
C SER A 123 17.72 25.54 17.32
N GLN A 124 18.94 25.18 16.92
CA GLN A 124 20.21 25.54 17.58
C GLN A 124 20.84 26.76 16.89
#